data_AF-A0A9Q0UZF5-F1
#
_entry.id   AF-A0A9Q0UZF5-F1
#
_cell.length_a   1.000
_cell.length_b   1.000
_cell.length_c   1.000
_cell.angle_alpha   90.00
_cell.angle_beta   90.00
_cell.angle_gamma   90.00
#
_symmetry.space_group_name_H-M   'P 1'
#
loop_
_entity.id
_entity.type
_entity.pdbx_description
1 polymer ?
#
loop_
_entity_poly.entity_id
_entity_poly.type
_entity_poly.pdbx_seq_one_letter_code
_entity_poly.pdbx_strand_id
1 'polypeptide(L)'
;MSVITNLTRTSKKAIHIAIAGVLIPFITGIDLFFLMNQVPGGEYNPAGSVYIDLSMAVTGYPIVARVLKDVKLLHSDIGRMAMSASLVTYLISWILVIIGIAFSNHTIGDALVAVGFVLFCFIVVRPALAIIISKTSKENIYSENYLCFVLVAISAFAVVTDVLGTNSIVEAFIFGLIMPNRILAEAFLDKFEDFVTGYLLPLFFTICGLIIDIWSLFS
;
A
#
# COMPACT_ATOMS: atom_id res chain seq x y z
N MET A 1 -2.19 -14.40 -24.50
CA MET A 1 -2.24 -15.47 -23.47
C MET A 1 -2.04 -14.78 -22.12
N SER A 2 -3.11 -14.67 -21.34
CA SER A 2 -3.25 -13.63 -20.30
C SER A 2 -2.42 -13.91 -19.05
N VAL A 3 -1.71 -12.88 -18.57
CA VAL A 3 -0.92 -12.82 -17.32
C VAL A 3 -1.70 -13.36 -16.11
N ILE A 4 -3.03 -13.32 -16.17
CA ILE A 4 -3.97 -13.73 -15.12
C ILE A 4 -3.93 -15.24 -14.84
N THR A 5 -3.60 -16.10 -15.82
CA THR A 5 -3.70 -17.57 -15.64
C THR A 5 -2.50 -18.18 -14.91
N ASN A 6 -1.30 -17.59 -15.01
CA ASN A 6 -0.12 -18.05 -14.24
C ASN A 6 -0.10 -17.51 -12.79
N LEU A 7 -0.96 -16.53 -12.48
CA LEU A 7 -1.12 -16.01 -11.12
C LEU A 7 -1.87 -16.98 -10.20
N THR A 8 -2.82 -17.78 -10.72
CA THR A 8 -3.77 -18.56 -9.89
C THR A 8 -3.17 -19.75 -9.14
N ARG A 9 -2.01 -20.27 -9.57
CA ARG A 9 -1.33 -21.39 -8.89
C ARG A 9 -0.31 -20.92 -7.85
N THR A 10 0.38 -19.82 -8.13
CA THR A 10 1.32 -19.16 -7.19
C THR A 10 0.55 -18.37 -6.12
N SER A 11 -0.64 -17.85 -6.45
CA SER A 11 -1.46 -17.06 -5.53
C SER A 11 -1.98 -17.85 -4.33
N LYS A 12 -2.30 -19.15 -4.46
CA LYS A 12 -2.76 -19.93 -3.29
C LYS A 12 -1.69 -20.01 -2.19
N LYS A 13 -0.43 -20.26 -2.56
CA LYS A 13 0.68 -20.28 -1.58
C LYS A 13 0.93 -18.89 -1.01
N ALA A 14 0.91 -17.87 -1.85
CA ALA A 14 1.05 -16.47 -1.42
C ALA A 14 -0.06 -16.04 -0.44
N ILE A 15 -1.30 -16.49 -0.63
CA ILE A 15 -2.42 -16.24 0.28
C ILE A 15 -2.19 -16.90 1.64
N HIS A 16 -1.73 -18.15 1.67
CA HIS A 16 -1.44 -18.82 2.95
C HIS A 16 -0.30 -18.13 3.70
N ILE A 17 0.76 -17.71 2.98
CA ILE A 17 1.88 -16.95 3.57
C ILE A 17 1.38 -15.61 4.10
N ALA A 18 0.54 -14.91 3.35
CA ALA A 18 -0.04 -13.63 3.76
C ALA A 18 -0.93 -13.77 5.01
N ILE A 19 -1.83 -14.76 5.01
CA ILE A 19 -2.71 -15.03 6.15
C ILE A 19 -1.88 -15.40 7.39
N ALA A 20 -0.87 -16.28 7.25
CA ALA A 20 0.03 -16.60 8.35
C ALA A 20 0.80 -15.36 8.83
N GLY A 21 1.25 -14.53 7.90
CA GLY A 21 1.97 -13.28 8.18
C GLY A 21 1.11 -12.21 8.86
N VAL A 22 -0.22 -12.28 8.78
CA VAL A 22 -1.13 -11.40 9.53
C VAL A 22 -1.54 -12.04 10.86
N LEU A 23 -1.92 -13.32 10.84
CA LEU A 23 -2.41 -14.03 12.02
C LEU A 23 -1.36 -14.16 13.12
N ILE A 24 -0.11 -14.44 12.76
CA ILE A 24 0.96 -14.62 13.76
C ILE A 24 1.20 -13.30 14.53
N PRO A 25 1.45 -12.14 13.89
CA PRO A 25 1.55 -10.86 14.58
C PRO A 25 0.31 -10.51 15.41
N PHE A 26 -0.88 -10.82 14.89
CA PHE A 26 -2.13 -10.52 15.56
C PHE A 26 -2.29 -11.30 16.87
N ILE A 27 -1.98 -12.61 16.85
CA ILE A 27 -1.99 -13.43 18.07
C ILE A 27 -0.92 -12.93 19.06
N THR A 28 0.29 -12.64 18.57
CA THR A 28 1.36 -12.14 19.46
C THR A 28 1.05 -10.78 20.05
N GLY A 29 0.33 -9.92 19.34
CA GLY A 29 -0.09 -8.61 19.85
C GLY A 29 -1.16 -8.72 20.93
N ILE A 30 -2.13 -9.64 20.77
CA ILE A 30 -3.09 -10.00 21.81
C ILE A 30 -2.39 -10.52 23.07
N ASP A 31 -1.43 -11.44 22.90
CA ASP A 31 -0.65 -11.99 24.02
C ASP A 31 0.16 -10.88 24.73
N LEU A 32 0.77 -9.98 23.97
CA LEU A 32 1.50 -8.83 24.50
C LEU A 32 0.57 -7.86 25.25
N PHE A 33 -0.64 -7.63 24.74
CA PHE A 33 -1.67 -6.83 25.41
C PHE A 33 -2.09 -7.43 26.76
N PHE A 34 -2.29 -8.75 26.82
CA PHE A 34 -2.58 -9.44 28.09
C PHE A 34 -1.43 -9.33 29.08
N LEU A 35 -0.18 -9.37 28.61
CA LEU A 35 1.00 -9.19 29.45
C LEU A 35 1.11 -7.76 29.99
N MET A 36 0.80 -6.75 29.17
CA MET A 36 0.78 -5.33 29.59
C MET A 36 -0.32 -5.05 30.61
N ASN A 37 -1.48 -5.71 30.51
CA ASN A 37 -2.57 -5.61 31.50
C ASN A 37 -2.20 -6.16 32.90
N GLN A 38 -1.13 -6.95 33.02
CA GLN A 38 -0.66 -7.45 34.31
C GLN A 38 0.30 -6.47 35.01
N VAL A 39 0.66 -5.36 34.37
CA VAL A 39 1.52 -4.33 34.95
C VAL A 39 0.68 -3.38 35.83
N PRO A 40 1.03 -3.18 37.12
CA PRO A 40 0.28 -2.28 38.00
C PRO A 40 0.35 -0.83 37.49
N GLY A 41 -0.81 -0.23 37.18
CA GLY A 41 -0.92 1.16 36.70
C GLY A 41 -1.35 1.34 35.24
N GLY A 42 -1.58 0.26 34.48
CA GLY A 42 -2.08 0.35 33.11
C GLY A 42 -3.56 0.76 33.05
N GLU A 43 -3.86 1.89 32.40
CA GLU A 43 -5.24 2.25 32.05
C GLU A 43 -5.78 1.30 30.98
N TYR A 44 -6.93 0.67 31.28
CA TYR A 44 -7.60 -0.27 30.40
C TYR A 44 -8.25 0.45 29.21
N ASN A 45 -7.69 0.29 28.01
CA ASN A 45 -8.33 0.72 26.77
C ASN A 45 -8.31 -0.42 25.72
N PRO A 46 -9.42 -1.16 25.55
CA PRO A 46 -9.52 -2.24 24.56
C PRO A 46 -9.46 -1.74 23.11
N ALA A 47 -9.63 -0.43 22.85
CA ALA A 47 -9.35 0.12 21.52
C ALA A 47 -7.83 0.15 21.25
N GLY A 48 -7.00 0.36 22.27
CA GLY A 48 -5.54 0.43 22.15
C GLY A 48 -4.88 -0.88 21.73
N SER A 49 -5.42 -2.03 22.15
CA SER A 49 -4.92 -3.35 21.73
C SER A 49 -5.08 -3.57 20.24
N VAL A 50 -6.24 -3.20 19.69
CA VAL A 50 -6.53 -3.30 18.26
C VAL A 50 -5.53 -2.46 17.46
N TYR A 51 -5.15 -1.28 17.93
CA TYR A 51 -4.14 -0.44 17.27
C TYR A 51 -2.73 -1.03 17.33
N ILE A 52 -2.33 -1.64 18.45
CA ILE A 52 -1.02 -2.31 18.57
C ILE A 52 -0.96 -3.51 17.62
N ASP A 53 -2.01 -4.34 17.60
CA ASP A 53 -2.12 -5.52 16.73
C ASP A 53 -2.08 -5.12 15.25
N LEU A 54 -2.82 -4.05 14.89
CA LEU A 54 -2.80 -3.46 13.55
C LEU A 54 -1.40 -3.01 13.14
N SER A 55 -0.71 -2.31 14.04
CA SER A 55 0.62 -1.73 13.79
C SER A 55 1.65 -2.83 13.55
N MET A 56 1.54 -3.97 14.25
CA MET A 56 2.42 -5.12 14.07
C MET A 56 2.09 -5.94 12.81
N ALA A 57 0.83 -5.98 12.37
CA ALA A 57 0.39 -6.73 11.20
C ALA A 57 0.64 -6.00 9.87
N VAL A 58 0.86 -4.67 9.87
CA VAL A 58 1.09 -3.91 8.64
C VAL A 58 2.52 -4.09 8.17
N THR A 59 2.69 -4.80 7.04
CA THR A 59 3.98 -4.90 6.36
C THR A 59 4.03 -3.95 5.16
N GLY A 60 5.14 -3.22 5.01
CA GLY A 60 5.34 -2.29 3.90
C GLY A 60 5.70 -3.01 2.59
N TYR A 61 4.73 -3.19 1.68
CA TYR A 61 4.97 -3.66 0.30
C TYR A 61 6.11 -2.92 -0.43
N PRO A 62 6.24 -1.58 -0.36
CA PRO A 62 7.31 -0.85 -1.07
C PRO A 62 8.71 -1.25 -0.62
N ILE A 63 8.89 -1.53 0.68
CA ILE A 63 10.19 -1.92 1.25
C ILE A 63 10.57 -3.31 0.74
N VAL A 64 9.63 -4.26 0.75
CA VAL A 64 9.84 -5.60 0.20
C VAL A 64 10.22 -5.52 -1.28
N ALA A 65 9.49 -4.73 -2.08
CA ALA A 65 9.79 -4.52 -3.49
C ALA A 65 11.20 -3.95 -3.72
N ARG A 66 11.58 -2.95 -2.92
CA ARG A 66 12.91 -2.32 -2.97
C ARG A 66 14.01 -3.32 -2.64
N VAL A 67 13.90 -4.04 -1.52
CA VAL A 67 14.88 -5.04 -1.10
C VAL A 67 15.05 -6.11 -2.18
N LEU A 68 13.96 -6.65 -2.74
CA LEU A 68 14.03 -7.66 -3.80
C LEU A 68 14.66 -7.14 -5.10
N LYS A 69 14.45 -5.85 -5.41
CA LYS A 69 15.11 -5.18 -6.54
C LYS A 69 16.61 -5.06 -6.28
N ASP A 70 17.01 -4.62 -5.09
CA ASP A 70 18.42 -4.41 -4.72
C ASP A 70 19.20 -5.74 -4.71
N VAL A 71 18.58 -6.85 -4.28
CA VAL A 71 19.19 -8.20 -4.35
C VAL A 71 19.00 -8.90 -5.71
N LYS A 72 18.42 -8.22 -6.72
CA LYS A 72 18.16 -8.74 -8.08
C LYS A 72 17.29 -10.02 -8.13
N LEU A 73 16.49 -10.29 -7.10
CA LEU A 73 15.60 -11.45 -7.02
C LEU A 73 14.18 -11.18 -7.49
N LEU A 74 13.85 -9.93 -7.86
CA LEU A 74 12.49 -9.51 -8.23
C LEU A 74 11.85 -10.39 -9.32
N HIS A 75 12.63 -10.84 -10.30
CA HIS A 75 12.15 -11.67 -11.42
C HIS A 75 12.24 -13.19 -11.16
N SER A 76 12.73 -13.61 -10.00
CA SER A 76 12.76 -15.03 -9.61
C SER A 76 11.37 -15.53 -9.20
N ASP A 77 11.17 -16.85 -9.17
CA ASP A 77 9.92 -17.44 -8.69
C ASP A 77 9.64 -17.12 -7.21
N ILE A 78 10.70 -17.09 -6.39
CA ILE A 78 10.64 -16.68 -4.98
C ILE A 78 10.26 -15.20 -4.89
N GLY A 79 10.83 -14.36 -5.76
CA GLY A 79 10.55 -12.93 -5.75
C GLY A 79 9.12 -12.59 -6.16
N ARG A 80 8.61 -13.24 -7.21
CA ARG A 80 7.19 -13.13 -7.59
C ARG A 80 6.26 -13.59 -6.47
N MET A 81 6.62 -14.67 -5.77
CA MET A 81 5.82 -15.18 -4.65
C MET A 81 5.82 -14.21 -3.46
N ALA A 82 6.97 -13.67 -3.08
CA ALA A 82 7.10 -12.69 -2.00
C ALA A 82 6.37 -11.38 -2.31
N MET A 83 6.48 -10.88 -3.54
CA MET A 83 5.74 -9.70 -4.01
C MET A 83 4.22 -9.94 -3.97
N SER A 84 3.76 -11.12 -4.41
CA SER A 84 2.33 -11.45 -4.36
C SER A 84 1.83 -11.61 -2.93
N ALA A 85 2.61 -12.22 -2.04
CA ALA A 85 2.24 -12.43 -0.64
C ALA A 85 2.19 -11.11 0.14
N SER A 86 3.20 -10.25 -0.05
CA SER A 86 3.22 -8.91 0.56
C SER A 86 2.06 -8.03 0.07
N LEU A 87 1.69 -8.14 -1.21
CA LEU A 87 0.51 -7.48 -1.75
C LEU A 87 -0.79 -7.91 -1.05
N VAL A 88 -0.99 -9.22 -0.91
CA VAL A 88 -2.19 -9.77 -0.28
C VAL A 88 -2.23 -9.40 1.20
N THR A 89 -1.08 -9.47 1.89
CA THR A 89 -0.92 -9.03 3.28
C THR A 89 -1.34 -7.58 3.43
N TYR A 90 -0.83 -6.70 2.55
CA TYR A 90 -1.14 -5.28 2.57
C TYR A 90 -2.63 -4.99 2.38
N LEU A 91 -3.30 -5.70 1.46
CA LEU A 91 -4.75 -5.58 1.27
C LEU A 91 -5.55 -6.06 2.49
N ILE A 92 -5.15 -7.19 3.10
CA ILE A 92 -5.79 -7.73 4.31
C ILE A 92 -5.63 -6.74 5.47
N SER A 93 -4.40 -6.26 5.73
CA SER A 93 -4.13 -5.32 6.82
C SER A 93 -4.92 -4.03 6.63
N TRP A 94 -5.08 -3.53 5.40
CA TRP A 94 -5.89 -2.35 5.14
C TRP A 94 -7.39 -2.56 5.43
N ILE A 95 -7.95 -3.71 5.04
CA ILE A 95 -9.34 -4.07 5.39
C ILE A 95 -9.50 -4.13 6.92
N LEU A 96 -8.54 -4.73 7.62
CA LEU A 96 -8.52 -4.76 9.09
C LEU A 96 -8.51 -3.35 9.68
N VAL A 97 -7.75 -2.42 9.10
CA VAL A 97 -7.71 -1.01 9.56
C VAL A 97 -9.05 -0.33 9.40
N ILE A 98 -9.68 -0.47 8.23
CA ILE A 98 -11.01 0.10 7.98
C ILE A 98 -12.02 -0.44 8.99
N ILE A 99 -11.98 -1.75 9.26
CA ILE A 99 -12.84 -2.39 10.26
C ILE A 99 -12.54 -1.82 11.65
N GLY A 100 -11.27 -1.71 12.04
CA GLY A 100 -10.86 -1.14 13.34
C GLY A 100 -11.37 0.29 13.55
N ILE A 101 -11.25 1.15 12.53
CA ILE A 101 -11.77 2.53 12.56
C ILE A 101 -13.30 2.52 12.67
N ALA A 102 -13.99 1.68 11.90
CA ALA A 102 -15.45 1.57 11.93
C ALA A 102 -15.97 1.10 13.31
N PHE A 103 -15.25 0.19 13.97
CA PHE A 103 -15.55 -0.24 15.34
C PHE A 103 -15.32 0.89 16.37
N SER A 104 -14.30 1.72 16.16
CA SER A 104 -13.96 2.82 17.08
C SER A 104 -14.92 4.02 16.97
N ASN A 105 -15.38 4.35 15.76
CA ASN A 105 -16.13 5.60 15.50
C ASN A 105 -17.63 5.38 15.21
N HIS A 106 -18.12 4.13 15.21
CA HIS A 106 -19.51 3.77 14.83
C HIS A 106 -19.96 4.29 13.44
N THR A 107 -19.04 4.73 12.59
CA THR A 107 -19.33 5.24 11.24
C THR A 107 -19.02 4.18 10.19
N ILE A 108 -19.96 3.25 9.99
CA ILE A 108 -19.94 2.29 8.87
C ILE A 108 -19.90 3.01 7.50
N GLY A 109 -20.35 4.27 7.46
CA GLY A 109 -20.32 5.13 6.27
C GLY A 109 -18.93 5.30 5.67
N ASP A 110 -17.90 5.49 6.50
CA ASP A 110 -16.53 5.78 6.01
C ASP A 110 -15.91 4.55 5.33
N ALA A 111 -16.19 3.36 5.87
CA ALA A 111 -15.79 2.09 5.26
C ALA A 111 -16.46 1.86 3.89
N LEU A 112 -17.76 2.19 3.77
CA LEU A 112 -18.48 2.08 2.49
C LEU A 112 -17.94 3.06 1.44
N VAL A 113 -17.61 4.29 1.86
CA VAL A 113 -17.04 5.31 0.97
C VAL A 113 -15.68 4.87 0.45
N ALA A 114 -14.81 4.31 1.31
CA ALA A 114 -13.52 3.79 0.90
C ALA A 114 -13.64 2.67 -0.14
N VAL A 115 -14.51 1.67 0.12
CA VAL A 115 -14.75 0.56 -0.82
C VAL A 115 -15.37 1.05 -2.13
N GLY A 116 -16.34 1.97 -2.05
CA GLY A 116 -16.98 2.59 -3.20
C GLY A 116 -15.98 3.38 -4.06
N PHE A 117 -15.04 4.07 -3.43
CA PHE A 117 -13.97 4.79 -4.12
C PHE A 117 -13.06 3.83 -4.89
N VAL A 118 -12.59 2.73 -4.28
CA VAL A 118 -11.77 1.74 -4.99
C VAL A 118 -12.51 1.22 -6.23
N LEU A 119 -13.78 0.84 -6.07
CA LEU A 119 -14.60 0.35 -7.18
C LEU A 119 -14.77 1.41 -8.28
N PHE A 120 -15.04 2.66 -7.90
CA PHE A 120 -15.12 3.78 -8.84
C PHE A 120 -13.82 3.97 -9.62
N CYS A 121 -12.67 3.87 -8.95
CA CYS A 121 -11.36 4.00 -9.60
C CYS A 121 -11.12 2.90 -10.65
N PHE A 122 -11.49 1.66 -10.33
CA PHE A 122 -11.37 0.54 -11.26
C PHE A 122 -12.37 0.61 -12.43
N ILE A 123 -13.58 1.13 -12.20
CA ILE A 123 -14.67 1.14 -13.18
C ILE A 123 -14.62 2.39 -14.07
N VAL A 124 -14.16 3.54 -13.57
CA VAL A 124 -14.22 4.83 -14.28
C VAL A 124 -12.84 5.32 -14.66
N VAL A 125 -11.92 5.41 -13.71
CA VAL A 125 -10.60 6.01 -13.93
C VAL A 125 -9.74 5.14 -14.85
N ARG A 126 -9.76 3.82 -14.64
CA ARG A 126 -9.02 2.87 -15.48
C ARG A 126 -9.42 2.87 -16.95
N PRO A 127 -10.70 2.72 -17.33
CA PRO A 127 -11.08 2.81 -18.74
C PRO A 127 -10.89 4.22 -19.31
N ALA A 128 -11.11 5.29 -18.53
CA ALA A 128 -10.84 6.65 -19.01
C ALA A 128 -9.37 6.82 -19.41
N LEU A 129 -8.43 6.41 -18.55
CA LEU A 129 -7.00 6.41 -18.86
C LEU A 129 -6.67 5.51 -20.06
N ALA A 130 -7.27 4.32 -20.13
CA ALA A 130 -7.04 3.40 -21.25
C ALA A 130 -7.51 3.98 -22.60
N ILE A 131 -8.63 4.72 -22.62
CA ILE A 131 -9.16 5.40 -23.81
C ILE A 131 -8.27 6.58 -24.21
N ILE A 132 -7.78 7.36 -23.24
CA ILE A 132 -6.88 8.50 -23.51
C ILE A 132 -5.54 8.00 -24.05
N ILE A 133 -5.02 6.90 -23.49
CA ILE A 133 -3.79 6.24 -23.97
C ILE A 133 -3.99 5.64 -25.36
N SER A 134 -5.11 4.95 -25.62
CA SER A 134 -5.34 4.31 -26.92
C SER A 134 -5.58 5.29 -28.06
N LYS A 135 -6.11 6.49 -27.76
CA LYS A 135 -6.24 7.60 -28.72
C LYS A 135 -4.93 8.33 -28.99
N THR A 136 -3.89 8.09 -28.20
CA THR A 136 -2.58 8.70 -28.37
C THR A 136 -1.68 7.80 -29.21
N SER A 137 -1.19 8.30 -30.34
CA SER A 137 -0.29 7.54 -31.23
C SER A 137 0.97 7.07 -30.47
N LYS A 138 1.42 5.84 -30.74
CA LYS A 138 2.57 5.21 -30.05
C LYS A 138 3.86 6.04 -30.10
N GLU A 139 4.04 6.86 -31.13
CA GLU A 139 5.20 7.76 -31.27
C GLU A 139 5.15 8.98 -30.33
N ASN A 140 3.96 9.35 -29.82
CA ASN A 140 3.76 10.51 -28.96
C ASN A 140 3.69 10.15 -27.46
N ILE A 141 3.80 8.86 -27.12
CA ILE A 141 3.75 8.39 -25.72
C ILE A 141 4.95 8.90 -24.90
N TYR A 142 6.07 9.22 -25.57
CA TYR A 142 7.26 9.82 -24.95
C TYR A 142 7.26 11.37 -24.96
N SER A 143 6.21 12.00 -25.47
CA SER A 143 6.09 13.46 -25.46
C SER A 143 5.99 13.98 -24.02
N GLU A 144 6.76 15.02 -23.69
CA GLU A 144 6.71 15.69 -22.38
C GLU A 144 5.28 16.13 -22.00
N ASN A 145 4.47 16.50 -22.99
CA ASN A 145 3.08 16.89 -22.78
C ASN A 145 2.24 15.72 -22.24
N TYR A 146 2.56 14.49 -22.63
CA TYR A 146 1.85 13.30 -22.18
C TYR A 146 2.24 12.91 -20.75
N LEU A 147 3.52 13.05 -20.40
CA LEU A 147 4.01 12.89 -19.04
C LEU A 147 3.37 13.94 -18.10
N CYS A 148 3.32 15.20 -18.54
CA CYS A 148 2.67 16.29 -17.82
C CYS A 148 1.17 16.01 -17.60
N PHE A 149 0.47 15.51 -18.62
CA PHE A 149 -0.94 15.13 -18.50
C PHE A 149 -1.16 14.04 -17.43
N VAL A 150 -0.33 12.99 -17.43
CA VAL A 150 -0.42 11.92 -16.42
C VAL A 150 -0.08 12.45 -15.02
N LEU A 151 0.89 13.36 -14.88
CA LEU A 151 1.21 14.02 -13.62
C LEU A 151 0.05 14.90 -13.10
N VAL A 152 -0.65 15.60 -13.98
CA VAL A 152 -1.84 16.37 -13.59
C VAL A 152 -2.98 15.43 -13.20
N ALA A 153 -3.17 14.34 -13.94
CA ALA A 153 -4.20 13.34 -13.64
C ALA A 153 -3.95 12.65 -12.29
N ILE A 154 -2.71 12.25 -11.98
CA ILE A 154 -2.36 11.66 -10.67
C ILE A 154 -2.50 12.68 -9.54
N SER A 155 -2.17 13.95 -9.78
CA SER A 155 -2.29 15.01 -8.77
C SER A 155 -3.76 15.32 -8.47
N ALA A 156 -4.60 15.42 -9.50
CA ALA A 156 -6.05 15.58 -9.34
C ALA A 156 -6.66 14.38 -8.62
N PHE A 157 -6.20 13.16 -8.94
CA PHE A 157 -6.59 11.95 -8.24
C PHE A 157 -6.21 12.02 -6.75
N ALA A 158 -4.95 12.32 -6.43
CA ALA A 158 -4.47 12.43 -5.06
C ALA A 158 -5.30 13.44 -4.25
N VAL A 159 -5.62 14.61 -4.81
CA VAL A 159 -6.45 15.63 -4.13
C VAL A 159 -7.86 15.13 -3.84
N VAL A 160 -8.51 14.48 -4.80
CA VAL A 160 -9.84 13.90 -4.59
C VAL A 160 -9.80 12.84 -3.49
N THR A 161 -8.71 12.11 -3.40
CA THR A 161 -8.57 10.99 -2.48
C THR A 161 -8.19 11.44 -1.06
N ASP A 162 -7.39 12.50 -0.95
CA ASP A 162 -7.07 13.18 0.31
C ASP A 162 -8.33 13.78 0.97
N VAL A 163 -9.25 14.34 0.17
CA VAL A 163 -10.55 14.83 0.64
C VAL A 163 -11.44 13.70 1.20
N LEU A 164 -11.25 12.47 0.73
CA LEU A 164 -11.97 11.29 1.21
C LEU A 164 -11.36 10.71 2.50
N GLY A 165 -10.22 11.24 2.97
CA GLY A 165 -9.59 10.83 4.22
C GLY A 165 -9.04 9.39 4.20
N THR A 166 -8.77 8.85 3.02
CA THR A 166 -8.19 7.50 2.88
C THR A 166 -6.67 7.52 3.04
N ASN A 167 -6.07 6.33 3.20
CA ASN A 167 -4.63 6.21 3.42
C ASN A 167 -3.85 6.39 2.11
N SER A 168 -3.00 7.42 2.04
CA SER A 168 -2.24 7.81 0.83
C SER A 168 -1.42 6.68 0.19
N ILE A 169 -0.97 5.69 0.97
CA ILE A 169 -0.18 4.56 0.43
C ILE A 169 -1.05 3.65 -0.44
N VAL A 170 -2.31 3.46 -0.06
CA VAL A 170 -3.25 2.60 -0.81
C VAL A 170 -3.68 3.25 -2.12
N GLU A 171 -3.82 4.57 -2.12
CA GLU A 171 -4.22 5.36 -3.27
C GLU A 171 -3.14 5.32 -4.35
N ALA A 172 -1.87 5.48 -3.93
CA ALA A 172 -0.72 5.31 -4.81
C ALA A 172 -0.65 3.90 -5.41
N PHE A 173 -0.99 2.89 -4.61
CA PHE A 173 -1.05 1.50 -5.08
C PHE A 173 -2.18 1.27 -6.11
N ILE A 174 -3.39 1.76 -5.82
CA ILE A 174 -4.54 1.70 -6.73
C ILE A 174 -4.23 2.43 -8.02
N PHE A 175 -3.61 3.60 -7.96
CA PHE A 175 -3.17 4.34 -9.13
C PHE A 175 -2.19 3.52 -9.99
N GLY A 176 -1.20 2.87 -9.38
CA GLY A 176 -0.27 1.98 -10.08
C GLY A 176 -0.97 0.80 -10.77
N LEU A 177 -2.00 0.23 -10.16
CA LEU A 177 -2.83 -0.85 -10.72
C LEU A 177 -3.72 -0.40 -11.89
N ILE A 178 -4.19 0.84 -11.82
CA ILE A 178 -5.06 1.47 -12.81
C ILE A 178 -4.27 1.84 -14.07
N MET A 179 -2.96 2.05 -13.96
CA MET A 179 -2.08 2.40 -15.07
C MET A 179 -2.18 1.36 -16.20
N PRO A 180 -2.75 1.70 -17.38
CA PRO A 180 -3.09 0.70 -18.41
C PRO A 180 -1.89 0.20 -19.19
N ASN A 181 -0.80 0.96 -19.24
CA ASN A 181 0.28 0.74 -20.20
C ASN A 181 1.64 0.64 -19.50
N ARG A 182 2.28 -0.53 -19.64
CA ARG A 182 3.57 -0.87 -19.00
C ARG A 182 4.70 0.06 -19.43
N ILE A 183 4.70 0.48 -20.69
CA ILE A 183 5.73 1.36 -21.27
C ILE A 183 5.72 2.73 -20.60
N LEU A 184 4.52 3.24 -20.31
CA LEU A 184 4.33 4.52 -19.63
C LEU A 184 4.76 4.44 -18.16
N ALA A 185 4.41 3.35 -17.49
CA ALA A 185 4.86 3.12 -16.11
C ALA A 185 6.40 3.03 -16.03
N GLU A 186 7.03 2.36 -16.99
CA GLU A 186 8.50 2.27 -17.07
C GLU A 186 9.14 3.64 -17.35
N ALA A 187 8.64 4.42 -18.31
CA ALA A 187 9.17 5.76 -18.60
C ALA A 187 9.01 6.74 -17.42
N PHE A 188 7.92 6.61 -16.66
CA PHE A 188 7.73 7.35 -15.41
C PHE A 188 8.70 6.91 -14.34
N LEU A 189 8.85 5.60 -14.14
CA LEU A 189 9.77 5.05 -13.16
C LEU A 189 11.21 5.46 -13.46
N ASP A 190 11.65 5.38 -14.71
CA ASP A 190 13.01 5.77 -15.08
C ASP A 190 13.30 7.25 -14.80
N LYS A 191 12.32 8.15 -15.01
CA LYS A 191 12.48 9.58 -14.70
C LYS A 191 12.46 9.90 -13.21
N PHE A 192 11.63 9.20 -12.44
CA PHE A 192 11.39 9.53 -11.03
C PHE A 192 12.17 8.65 -10.05
N GLU A 193 12.70 7.50 -10.47
CA GLU A 193 13.41 6.58 -9.59
C GLU A 193 14.62 7.26 -8.94
N ASP A 194 15.44 7.95 -9.72
CA ASP A 194 16.62 8.65 -9.22
C ASP A 194 16.24 9.76 -8.22
N PHE A 195 15.15 10.47 -8.49
CA PHE A 195 14.64 11.49 -7.58
C PHE A 195 14.08 10.89 -6.28
N VAL A 196 13.30 9.82 -6.39
CA VAL A 196 12.69 9.13 -5.23
C VAL A 196 13.77 8.50 -4.36
N THR A 197 14.75 7.82 -4.96
CA THR A 197 15.83 7.15 -4.22
C THR A 197 16.88 8.10 -3.69
N GLY A 198 17.20 9.16 -4.43
CA GLY A 198 18.20 10.15 -4.05
C GLY A 198 17.70 11.15 -2.99
N TYR A 199 16.42 11.52 -3.01
CA TYR A 199 15.89 12.58 -2.14
C TYR A 199 14.77 12.11 -1.21
N LEU A 200 13.68 11.53 -1.75
CA LEU A 200 12.51 11.20 -0.93
C LEU A 200 12.81 10.10 0.09
N LEU A 201 13.57 9.08 -0.29
CA LEU A 201 13.84 7.94 0.57
C LEU A 201 14.71 8.33 1.80
N PRO A 202 15.83 9.06 1.66
CA PRO A 202 16.56 9.59 2.80
C PRO A 202 15.71 10.53 3.68
N LEU A 203 14.89 11.38 3.06
CA LEU A 203 14.04 12.32 3.78
C LEU A 203 12.96 11.60 4.60
N PHE A 204 12.33 10.55 4.03
CA PHE A 204 11.41 9.66 4.75
C PHE A 204 12.08 9.07 6.00
N PHE A 205 13.27 8.49 5.86
CA PHE A 205 13.99 7.92 7.00
C PHE A 205 14.42 8.97 8.03
N THR A 206 14.76 10.18 7.59
CA THR A 206 15.10 11.30 8.48
C THR A 206 13.90 11.73 9.31
N ILE A 207 12.72 11.87 8.69
CA ILE A 207 11.48 12.20 9.40
C ILE A 207 11.12 11.09 10.39
N CYS A 208 11.20 9.82 9.97
CA CYS A 208 10.98 8.70 10.88
C CYS A 208 11.92 8.76 12.09
N GLY A 209 13.21 9.06 11.89
CA GLY A 209 14.17 9.23 12.98
C GLY A 209 13.87 10.41 13.89
N LEU A 210 13.31 11.50 13.37
CA LEU A 210 12.97 12.70 14.14
C LEU A 210 11.71 12.53 14.99
N ILE A 211 10.73 11.75 14.52
CA ILE A 211 9.49 11.47 15.25
C ILE A 211 9.73 10.52 16.43
N ILE A 212 10.77 9.68 16.35
CA ILE A 212 11.12 8.77 17.44
C ILE A 212 11.78 9.55 18.57
N ASP A 213 11.04 9.72 19.66
CA ASP A 213 11.57 10.28 20.89
C ASP A 213 12.28 9.19 21.71
N ILE A 214 13.60 9.08 21.54
CA ILE A 214 14.42 8.12 22.30
C ILE A 214 14.43 8.47 23.80
N TRP A 215 14.21 9.73 24.17
CA TRP A 215 14.22 10.15 25.57
C TRP A 215 13.01 9.64 26.34
N SER A 216 11.87 9.44 25.66
CA SER A 216 10.67 8.82 26.24
C SER A 216 10.90 7.37 26.74
N LEU A 217 11.97 6.71 26.30
CA LEU A 217 12.34 5.35 26.73
C LEU A 217 13.12 5.34 28.05
N PHE A 218 13.66 6.49 28.49
CA PHE A 218 14.48 6.63 29.68
C PHE A 218 13.82 7.41 30.83
N SER A 219 12.57 7.90 30.66
CA SER A 219 11.78 8.58 31.71
C SER A 219 10.69 7.68 32.28
#